data_AF-A0A7K2JEE1-F1
#
_entry.id   AF-A0A7K2JEE1-F1
#
_cell.length_a   1.000
_cell.length_b   1.000
_cell.length_c   1.000
_cell.angle_alpha   90.00
_cell.angle_beta   90.00
_cell.angle_gamma   90.00
#
_symmetry.space_group_name_H-M   'P 1'
#
loop_
_entity.id
_entity.type
_entity.pdbx_description
1 polymer ?
#
loop_
_entity_poly.entity_id
_entity_poly.type
_entity_poly.pdbx_seq_one_letter_code
_entity_poly.pdbx_strand_id
1 'polypeptide(L)'
;MGNDGNGYTGGFDATSGLRVLRPDEWDTWYGTLLRAFGGIPEPAEELELYRELTRYDRSLGVWDGDECVGTAGAFAFRMTVPGGAPVSAAGVTMVGVAATHRRRGVLTSMMRRQLDDVRSWGEPLAVLTASEPAIYGRFGYGAATFQVNAEIETDRVRLSVPDGTDGVRVRYAGPADVLDACEAVYARLVPGRPGMLERGPGWERLGLLDPESARNGASPLQCVVARRDGEVTGYARFRVRADWGTTGPDGTVVLQDLAGLDPASEAALWRFLFDVDLTRKVATRGRPVDEAWQYQVSDIRRCRPQLRDALYVRLVDVGAALAARTYQAPVDVVFDVEDVFCPWNEGRWRLTGDAKGASCERTSDAADLALSVRELGAAYLGGVSLGSLGAAGRVRELRSGALAEASVGFGSDVAPWLPHGF
;
A
#
# COMPACT_ATOMS: atom_id res chain seq x y z
N MET A 1 59.16 -6.92 30.24
CA MET A 1 58.71 -7.49 28.96
C MET A 1 57.37 -6.86 28.67
N GLY A 2 57.35 -5.94 27.71
CA GLY A 2 56.13 -5.27 27.29
C GLY A 2 55.18 -6.26 26.62
N ASN A 3 53.89 -6.06 26.83
CA ASN A 3 52.86 -6.65 25.99
C ASN A 3 52.01 -5.50 25.46
N ASP A 4 52.51 -4.88 24.38
CA ASP A 4 51.72 -4.08 23.48
C ASP A 4 50.84 -5.02 22.65
N GLY A 5 49.54 -4.78 22.69
CA GLY A 5 48.53 -5.54 21.95
C GLY A 5 47.22 -4.76 21.86
N ASN A 6 47.35 -3.50 21.48
CA ASN A 6 46.26 -2.58 21.17
C ASN A 6 45.64 -2.92 19.80
N GLY A 7 44.32 -2.79 19.67
CA GLY A 7 43.71 -2.39 18.40
C GLY A 7 42.87 -3.43 17.64
N TYR A 8 41.67 -3.73 18.14
CA TYR A 8 40.50 -3.92 17.26
C TYR A 8 39.32 -3.12 17.84
N THR A 9 39.41 -1.80 17.70
CA THR A 9 38.27 -0.87 17.79
C THR A 9 38.03 -0.29 16.40
N GLY A 10 37.73 -1.15 15.44
CA GLY A 10 37.07 -0.74 14.20
C GLY A 10 35.57 -0.68 14.48
N GLY A 11 35.07 0.45 15.00
CA GLY A 11 33.64 0.65 15.15
C GLY A 11 33.02 0.72 13.76
N PHE A 12 32.13 -0.21 13.41
CA PHE A 12 31.36 -0.15 12.17
C PHE A 12 30.60 1.17 12.10
N ASP A 13 30.88 1.98 11.09
CA ASP A 13 30.15 3.21 10.77
C ASP A 13 29.09 2.90 9.70
N ALA A 14 27.82 3.00 10.09
CA ALA A 14 26.69 2.73 9.22
C ALA A 14 26.59 3.66 7.99
N THR A 15 27.40 4.71 7.93
CA THR A 15 27.46 5.64 6.79
C THR A 15 28.61 5.35 5.84
N SER A 16 29.72 4.74 6.28
CA SER A 16 30.92 4.56 5.44
C SER A 16 30.75 3.56 4.30
N GLY A 17 29.79 2.63 4.42
CA GLY A 17 29.47 1.62 3.41
C GLY A 17 28.19 1.86 2.61
N LEU A 18 27.49 2.99 2.83
CA LEU A 18 26.20 3.28 2.20
C LEU A 18 26.38 3.78 0.76
N ARG A 19 25.83 3.05 -0.21
CA ARG A 19 25.93 3.41 -1.64
C ARG A 19 24.78 2.85 -2.46
N VAL A 20 24.65 3.37 -3.69
CA VAL A 20 23.72 2.86 -4.70
C VAL A 20 24.12 1.43 -5.10
N LEU A 21 23.11 0.58 -5.31
CA LEU A 21 23.25 -0.81 -5.72
C LEU A 21 23.80 -0.92 -7.14
N ARG A 22 24.79 -1.79 -7.35
CA ARG A 22 25.26 -2.13 -8.70
C ARG A 22 24.52 -3.36 -9.24
N PRO A 23 24.32 -3.48 -10.57
CA PRO A 23 23.58 -4.61 -11.14
C PRO A 23 24.14 -5.99 -10.81
N ASP A 24 25.47 -6.13 -10.77
CA ASP A 24 26.18 -7.37 -10.46
C ASP A 24 26.10 -7.77 -8.97
N GLU A 25 25.61 -6.86 -8.11
CA GLU A 25 25.48 -7.09 -6.66
C GLU A 25 24.08 -7.54 -6.25
N TRP A 26 23.13 -7.59 -7.19
CA TRP A 26 21.72 -7.83 -6.89
C TRP A 26 21.48 -9.11 -6.10
N ASP A 27 22.13 -10.21 -6.47
CA ASP A 27 21.97 -11.50 -5.78
C ASP A 27 22.40 -11.45 -4.31
N THR A 28 23.50 -10.77 -4.03
CA THR A 28 24.01 -10.60 -2.65
C THR A 28 23.10 -9.67 -1.85
N TRP A 29 22.65 -8.59 -2.48
CA TRP A 29 21.74 -7.62 -1.89
C TRP A 29 20.37 -8.26 -1.58
N TYR A 30 19.72 -8.89 -2.55
CA TYR A 30 18.44 -9.57 -2.36
C TYR A 30 18.55 -10.76 -1.41
N GLY A 31 19.66 -11.51 -1.45
CA GLY A 31 19.93 -12.56 -0.46
C GLY A 31 20.02 -12.04 0.98
N THR A 32 20.55 -10.82 1.16
CA THR A 32 20.58 -10.14 2.47
C THR A 32 19.17 -9.76 2.94
N LEU A 33 18.32 -9.29 2.02
CA LEU A 33 16.90 -9.04 2.29
C LEU A 33 16.20 -10.34 2.73
N LEU A 34 16.30 -11.42 1.96
CA LEU A 34 15.67 -12.70 2.29
C LEU A 34 16.11 -13.19 3.68
N ARG A 35 17.41 -13.09 3.99
CA ARG A 35 17.93 -13.45 5.33
C ARG A 35 17.35 -12.56 6.43
N ALA A 36 17.17 -11.27 6.19
CA ALA A 36 16.53 -10.36 7.15
C ALA A 36 15.06 -10.72 7.41
N PHE A 37 14.38 -11.33 6.43
CA PHE A 37 13.00 -11.81 6.51
C PHE A 37 12.87 -13.30 6.92
N GLY A 38 13.94 -13.90 7.46
CA GLY A 38 13.92 -15.26 8.02
C GLY A 38 14.59 -16.32 7.16
N GLY A 39 15.11 -15.95 5.98
CA GLY A 39 15.92 -16.82 5.13
C GLY A 39 15.12 -17.87 4.35
N ILE A 40 13.80 -17.69 4.25
CA ILE A 40 12.96 -18.53 3.38
C ILE A 40 13.25 -18.14 1.92
N PRO A 41 13.62 -19.09 1.04
CA PRO A 41 13.85 -18.79 -0.36
C PRO A 41 12.59 -18.28 -1.05
N GLU A 42 12.75 -17.22 -1.85
CA GLU A 42 11.71 -16.72 -2.75
C GLU A 42 11.46 -17.74 -3.88
N PRO A 43 10.21 -17.97 -4.30
CA PRO A 43 9.94 -18.72 -5.53
C PRO A 43 10.62 -18.08 -6.75
N ALA A 44 11.08 -18.91 -7.70
CA ALA A 44 11.89 -18.45 -8.83
C ALA A 44 11.20 -17.37 -9.69
N GLU A 45 9.90 -17.52 -9.95
CA GLU A 45 9.11 -16.55 -10.72
C GLU A 45 8.94 -15.19 -10.01
N GLU A 46 8.83 -15.20 -8.67
CA GLU A 46 8.78 -13.96 -7.88
C GLU A 46 10.15 -13.28 -7.86
N LEU A 47 11.22 -14.07 -7.67
CA LEU A 47 12.59 -13.59 -7.71
C LEU A 47 12.94 -12.94 -9.06
N GLU A 48 12.53 -13.57 -10.16
CA GLU A 48 12.73 -13.05 -11.52
C GLU A 48 11.94 -11.74 -11.72
N LEU A 49 10.67 -11.70 -11.30
CA LEU A 49 9.87 -10.48 -11.36
C LEU A 49 10.52 -9.33 -10.57
N TYR A 50 10.91 -9.57 -9.32
CA TYR A 50 11.51 -8.52 -8.50
C TYR A 50 12.88 -8.08 -9.01
N ARG A 51 13.66 -8.96 -9.64
CA ARG A 51 14.90 -8.58 -10.32
C ARG A 51 14.65 -7.62 -11.47
N GLU A 52 13.66 -7.91 -12.30
CA GLU A 52 13.30 -7.06 -13.45
C GLU A 52 12.70 -5.72 -13.03
N LEU A 53 11.89 -5.71 -11.97
CA LEU A 53 11.29 -4.49 -11.43
C LEU A 53 12.30 -3.61 -10.68
N THR A 54 13.41 -4.18 -10.19
CA THR A 54 14.38 -3.46 -9.36
C THR A 54 14.98 -2.27 -10.12
N ARG A 55 14.86 -1.08 -9.52
CA ARG A 55 15.49 0.15 -9.98
C ARG A 55 16.83 0.33 -9.28
N TYR A 56 17.91 -0.10 -9.91
CA TYR A 56 19.26 -0.07 -9.33
C TYR A 56 19.69 1.32 -8.88
N ASP A 57 19.38 2.34 -9.69
CA ASP A 57 19.63 3.76 -9.41
C ASP A 57 18.85 4.33 -8.21
N ARG A 58 17.82 3.61 -7.76
CA ARG A 58 16.95 3.94 -6.63
C ARG A 58 17.06 2.93 -5.49
N SER A 59 18.06 2.06 -5.54
CA SER A 59 18.31 1.03 -4.54
C SER A 59 19.63 1.27 -3.85
N LEU A 60 19.64 1.13 -2.53
CA LEU A 60 20.75 1.39 -1.63
C LEU A 60 21.19 0.09 -0.95
N GLY A 61 22.50 -0.06 -0.79
CA GLY A 61 23.11 -1.08 0.05
C GLY A 61 24.04 -0.45 1.08
N VAL A 62 24.10 -1.04 2.28
CA VAL A 62 25.13 -0.76 3.28
C VAL A 62 26.06 -1.97 3.35
N TRP A 63 27.36 -1.73 3.19
CA TRP A 63 28.38 -2.77 3.09
C TRP A 63 29.39 -2.69 4.24
N ASP A 64 29.69 -3.81 4.88
CA ASP A 64 30.81 -3.99 5.83
C ASP A 64 31.89 -4.82 5.15
N GLY A 65 32.90 -4.16 4.59
CA GLY A 65 33.81 -4.79 3.63
C GLY A 65 33.05 -5.29 2.40
N ASP A 66 33.11 -6.60 2.14
CA ASP A 66 32.40 -7.26 1.04
C ASP A 66 31.01 -7.80 1.45
N GLU A 67 30.63 -7.70 2.73
CA GLU A 67 29.34 -8.18 3.22
C GLU A 67 28.26 -7.09 3.07
N CYS A 68 27.16 -7.40 2.37
CA CYS A 68 25.98 -6.55 2.40
C CYS A 68 25.25 -6.75 3.74
N VAL A 69 25.08 -5.67 4.49
CA VAL A 69 24.48 -5.68 5.84
C VAL A 69 23.17 -4.90 5.93
N GLY A 70 22.81 -4.16 4.88
CA GLY A 70 21.56 -3.42 4.80
C GLY A 70 21.11 -3.20 3.36
N THR A 71 19.81 -3.26 3.13
CA THR A 71 19.15 -3.08 1.84
C THR A 71 18.00 -2.09 1.97
N ALA A 72 17.76 -1.30 0.93
CA ALA A 72 16.55 -0.51 0.75
C ALA A 72 16.37 -0.18 -0.74
N GLY A 73 15.15 -0.31 -1.26
CA GLY A 73 14.81 0.02 -2.65
C GLY A 73 13.69 1.05 -2.72
N ALA A 74 13.52 1.68 -3.87
CA ALA A 74 12.36 2.50 -4.17
C ALA A 74 11.90 2.32 -5.62
N PHE A 75 10.66 1.87 -5.80
CA PHE A 75 9.99 1.94 -7.10
C PHE A 75 9.56 3.37 -7.41
N ALA A 76 9.34 3.66 -8.70
CA ALA A 76 8.77 4.92 -9.15
C ALA A 76 7.31 4.68 -9.53
N PHE A 77 6.38 5.14 -8.70
CA PHE A 77 4.95 5.00 -8.92
C PHE A 77 4.30 6.33 -9.28
N ARG A 78 3.12 6.23 -9.91
CA ARG A 78 2.12 7.28 -9.87
C ARG A 78 0.93 6.80 -9.07
N MET A 79 0.62 7.49 -7.98
CA MET A 79 -0.44 7.15 -7.04
C MET A 79 -1.59 8.14 -7.18
N THR A 80 -2.81 7.63 -7.30
CA THR A 80 -4.01 8.45 -7.25
C THR A 80 -4.15 9.10 -5.87
N VAL A 81 -4.39 10.40 -5.82
CA VAL A 81 -4.72 11.15 -4.58
C VAL A 81 -6.17 11.64 -4.63
N PRO A 82 -6.76 12.13 -3.52
CA PRO A 82 -8.10 12.71 -3.54
C PRO A 82 -8.25 13.77 -4.63
N GLY A 83 -9.32 13.66 -5.43
CA GLY A 83 -9.52 14.43 -6.67
C GLY A 83 -9.11 13.70 -7.95
N GLY A 84 -8.54 12.50 -7.86
CA GLY A 84 -8.23 11.64 -9.00
C GLY A 84 -6.90 11.95 -9.70
N ALA A 85 -6.13 12.92 -9.19
CA ALA A 85 -4.85 13.29 -9.76
C ALA A 85 -3.80 12.17 -9.51
N PRO A 86 -3.05 11.77 -10.54
CA PRO A 86 -1.94 10.83 -10.38
C PRO A 86 -0.65 11.58 -9.99
N VAL A 87 -0.16 11.33 -8.77
CA VAL A 87 1.00 12.01 -8.16
C VAL A 87 2.19 11.07 -8.07
N SER A 88 3.39 11.55 -8.41
CA SER A 88 4.61 10.75 -8.27
C SER A 88 4.89 10.37 -6.82
N ALA A 89 5.18 9.10 -6.58
CA ALA A 89 5.47 8.56 -5.26
C ALA A 89 6.60 7.52 -5.30
N ALA A 90 7.56 7.65 -4.40
CA ALA A 90 8.59 6.65 -4.18
C ALA A 90 8.01 5.46 -3.41
N GLY A 91 7.85 4.31 -4.06
CA GLY A 91 7.44 3.06 -3.42
C GLY A 91 8.60 2.40 -2.69
N VAL A 92 8.83 2.76 -1.43
CA VAL A 92 9.90 2.20 -0.60
C VAL A 92 9.65 0.71 -0.36
N THR A 93 10.62 -0.11 -0.73
CA THR A 93 10.54 -1.58 -0.71
C THR A 93 11.89 -2.19 -0.30
N MET A 94 11.94 -3.51 -0.17
CA MET A 94 13.18 -4.29 -0.02
C MET A 94 14.08 -3.78 1.11
N VAL A 95 13.46 -3.32 2.19
CA VAL A 95 14.16 -2.77 3.37
C VAL A 95 14.53 -3.90 4.32
N GLY A 96 15.83 -4.16 4.46
CA GLY A 96 16.36 -5.23 5.30
C GLY A 96 17.62 -4.78 6.03
N VAL A 97 17.82 -5.26 7.26
CA VAL A 97 19.08 -5.10 7.99
C VAL A 97 19.50 -6.46 8.51
N ALA A 98 20.73 -6.87 8.20
CA ALA A 98 21.30 -8.11 8.68
C ALA A 98 21.19 -8.19 10.21
N ALA A 99 20.78 -9.36 10.72
CA ALA A 99 20.51 -9.53 12.14
C ALA A 99 21.72 -9.17 13.03
N THR A 100 22.93 -9.40 12.52
CA THR A 100 24.24 -9.10 13.12
C THR A 100 24.56 -7.60 13.22
N HIS A 101 23.86 -6.76 12.44
CA HIS A 101 24.11 -5.31 12.32
C HIS A 101 22.92 -4.45 12.76
N ARG A 102 21.88 -5.08 13.35
CA ARG A 102 20.73 -4.37 13.90
C ARG A 102 21.14 -3.45 15.06
N ARG A 103 20.38 -2.36 15.24
CA ARG A 103 20.57 -1.34 16.30
C ARG A 103 21.91 -0.60 16.25
N ARG A 104 22.55 -0.56 15.07
CA ARG A 104 23.79 0.19 14.80
C ARG A 104 23.60 1.39 13.87
N GLY A 105 22.37 1.86 13.69
CA GLY A 105 22.06 3.02 12.82
C GLY A 105 21.89 2.71 11.33
N VAL A 106 22.10 1.47 10.86
CA VAL A 106 22.00 1.05 9.44
C VAL A 106 20.68 1.47 8.79
N LEU A 107 19.54 1.15 9.42
CA LEU A 107 18.23 1.53 8.87
C LEU A 107 18.07 3.06 8.81
N THR A 108 18.50 3.76 9.85
CA THR A 108 18.39 5.21 9.93
C THR A 108 19.23 5.90 8.86
N SER A 109 20.45 5.42 8.59
CA SER A 109 21.31 5.96 7.53
C SER A 109 20.69 5.75 6.14
N MET A 110 20.15 4.55 5.87
CA MET A 110 19.46 4.26 4.61
C MET A 110 18.22 5.13 4.42
N MET A 111 17.33 5.23 5.42
CA MET A 111 16.11 6.06 5.32
C MET A 111 16.44 7.55 5.15
N ARG A 112 17.49 8.03 5.83
CA ARG A 112 17.95 9.42 5.73
C ARG A 112 18.33 9.74 4.29
N ARG A 113 19.23 8.92 3.73
CA ARG A 113 19.71 9.04 2.35
C ARG A 113 18.58 8.87 1.35
N GLN A 114 17.72 7.88 1.54
CA GLN A 114 16.62 7.60 0.61
C GLN A 114 15.64 8.78 0.55
N LEU A 115 15.25 9.39 1.66
CA LEU A 115 14.36 10.56 1.62
C LEU A 115 15.01 11.82 1.02
N ASP A 116 16.33 11.99 1.18
CA ASP A 116 17.08 13.03 0.48
C ASP A 116 17.06 12.79 -1.04
N ASP A 117 17.27 11.53 -1.47
CA ASP A 117 17.22 11.14 -2.87
C ASP A 117 15.79 11.33 -3.45
N VAL A 118 14.74 10.91 -2.73
CA VAL A 118 13.33 11.09 -3.15
C VAL A 118 12.99 12.57 -3.34
N ARG A 119 13.45 13.44 -2.43
CA ARG A 119 13.32 14.89 -2.59
C ARG A 119 14.06 15.37 -3.84
N SER A 120 15.28 14.89 -4.08
CA SER A 120 16.08 15.28 -5.25
C SER A 120 15.44 14.86 -6.58
N TRP A 121 14.63 13.80 -6.59
CA TRP A 121 13.84 13.35 -7.74
C TRP A 121 12.58 14.20 -7.98
N GLY A 122 12.26 15.12 -7.07
CA GLY A 122 11.05 15.95 -7.15
C GLY A 122 9.77 15.18 -6.82
N GLU A 123 9.87 14.06 -6.12
CA GLU A 123 8.72 13.24 -5.74
C GLU A 123 8.17 13.73 -4.40
N PRO A 124 6.93 14.27 -4.35
CA PRO A 124 6.38 14.85 -3.12
C PRO A 124 6.03 13.81 -2.06
N LEU A 125 5.94 12.54 -2.44
CA LEU A 125 5.48 11.44 -1.60
C LEU A 125 6.49 10.28 -1.60
N ALA A 126 6.65 9.66 -0.44
CA ALA A 126 7.18 8.32 -0.30
C ALA A 126 6.13 7.44 0.38
N VAL A 127 5.98 6.21 -0.10
CA VAL A 127 4.96 5.27 0.37
C VAL A 127 5.54 3.88 0.58
N LEU A 128 4.98 3.11 1.51
CA LEU A 128 5.41 1.74 1.78
C LEU A 128 4.30 0.89 2.37
N THR A 129 4.48 -0.43 2.31
CA THR A 129 3.75 -1.37 3.16
C THR A 129 4.62 -1.72 4.37
N ALA A 130 4.12 -1.50 5.59
CA ALA A 130 4.92 -1.69 6.79
C ALA A 130 4.87 -3.15 7.25
N SER A 131 6.03 -3.76 7.47
CA SER A 131 6.14 -5.02 8.22
C SER A 131 5.84 -4.81 9.71
N GLU A 132 6.32 -3.69 10.27
CA GLU A 132 6.04 -3.26 11.64
C GLU A 132 5.76 -1.74 11.68
N PRO A 133 4.56 -1.30 12.09
CA PRO A 133 4.16 0.11 12.12
C PRO A 133 5.12 1.05 12.88
N ALA A 134 5.68 0.56 14.00
CA ALA A 134 6.55 1.34 14.87
C ALA A 134 7.93 1.63 14.25
N ILE A 135 8.34 0.89 13.23
CA ILE A 135 9.62 1.11 12.55
C ILE A 135 9.56 2.42 11.78
N TYR A 136 8.60 2.57 10.88
CA TYR A 136 8.55 3.68 9.93
C TYR A 136 7.90 4.94 10.48
N GLY A 137 7.09 4.84 11.53
CA GLY A 137 6.52 6.00 12.22
C GLY A 137 7.59 6.99 12.73
N ARG A 138 8.79 6.51 13.09
CA ARG A 138 9.90 7.37 13.52
C ARG A 138 10.56 8.17 12.37
N PHE A 139 10.37 7.72 11.14
CA PHE A 139 10.75 8.40 9.91
C PHE A 139 9.55 9.16 9.31
N GLY A 140 8.52 9.38 10.14
CA GLY A 140 7.24 10.06 9.92
C GLY A 140 6.38 9.55 8.77
N TYR A 141 6.41 8.25 8.53
CA TYR A 141 5.37 7.57 7.75
C TYR A 141 4.12 7.36 8.62
N GLY A 142 2.96 7.77 8.12
CA GLY A 142 1.65 7.55 8.76
C GLY A 142 0.82 6.51 8.00
N ALA A 143 0.13 5.62 8.73
CA ALA A 143 -0.81 4.69 8.12
C ALA A 143 -1.96 5.47 7.49
N ALA A 144 -2.07 5.43 6.16
CA ALA A 144 -2.99 6.27 5.39
C ALA A 144 -4.14 5.48 4.77
N THR A 145 -3.99 4.17 4.62
CA THR A 145 -5.05 3.27 4.15
C THR A 145 -5.23 2.09 5.08
N PHE A 146 -6.46 1.60 5.11
CA PHE A 146 -6.85 0.38 5.78
C PHE A 146 -7.56 -0.52 4.79
N GLN A 147 -7.57 -1.81 5.08
CA GLN A 147 -8.14 -2.85 4.26
C GLN A 147 -8.85 -3.89 5.13
N VAL A 148 -9.76 -4.64 4.53
CA VAL A 148 -10.52 -5.70 5.18
C VAL A 148 -10.04 -7.05 4.67
N ASN A 149 -9.68 -7.93 5.60
CA ASN A 149 -9.68 -9.36 5.37
C ASN A 149 -11.02 -9.92 5.85
N ALA A 150 -11.57 -10.90 5.14
CA ALA A 150 -12.84 -11.50 5.51
C ALA A 150 -12.85 -13.00 5.24
N GLU A 151 -13.59 -13.73 6.07
CA GLU A 151 -13.94 -15.12 5.86
C GLU A 151 -15.46 -15.21 5.92
N ILE A 152 -16.08 -15.45 4.78
CA ILE A 152 -17.52 -15.35 4.56
C ILE A 152 -18.12 -16.75 4.52
N GLU A 153 -18.98 -17.08 5.49
CA GLU A 153 -19.73 -18.35 5.55
C GLU A 153 -20.86 -18.37 4.48
N THR A 154 -20.54 -18.72 3.24
CA THR A 154 -21.46 -18.63 2.09
C THR A 154 -22.66 -19.57 2.17
N ASP A 155 -22.57 -20.64 2.97
CA ASP A 155 -23.70 -21.55 3.26
C ASP A 155 -24.75 -20.92 4.21
N ARG A 156 -24.39 -19.81 4.86
CA ARG A 156 -25.22 -19.13 5.87
C ARG A 156 -25.46 -17.66 5.58
N VAL A 157 -24.75 -17.10 4.61
CA VAL A 157 -24.84 -15.71 4.18
C VAL A 157 -25.39 -15.67 2.76
N ARG A 158 -26.47 -14.92 2.56
CA ARG A 158 -27.04 -14.66 1.23
C ARG A 158 -26.54 -13.32 0.71
N LEU A 159 -26.41 -13.22 -0.61
CA LEU A 159 -26.04 -11.99 -1.29
C LEU A 159 -27.28 -11.33 -1.92
N SER A 160 -27.54 -10.08 -1.56
CA SER A 160 -28.53 -9.21 -2.19
C SER A 160 -27.84 -8.37 -3.26
N VAL A 161 -28.02 -8.73 -4.53
CA VAL A 161 -27.34 -8.09 -5.66
C VAL A 161 -28.20 -6.96 -6.27
N PRO A 162 -27.60 -5.89 -6.84
CA PRO A 162 -28.33 -4.81 -7.46
C PRO A 162 -28.97 -5.23 -8.80
N ASP A 163 -29.93 -4.43 -9.27
CA ASP A 163 -30.54 -4.58 -10.59
C ASP A 163 -29.48 -4.59 -11.71
N GLY A 164 -29.74 -5.36 -12.76
CA GLY A 164 -28.82 -5.52 -13.90
C GLY A 164 -27.75 -6.59 -13.72
N THR A 165 -27.57 -7.16 -12.52
CA THR A 165 -26.60 -8.25 -12.26
C THR A 165 -26.86 -9.47 -13.14
N ASP A 166 -28.12 -9.79 -13.45
CA ASP A 166 -28.49 -10.91 -14.34
C ASP A 166 -28.13 -10.67 -15.82
N GLY A 167 -27.89 -9.43 -16.20
CA GLY A 167 -27.37 -9.07 -17.53
C GLY A 167 -25.87 -9.30 -17.69
N VAL A 168 -25.14 -9.55 -16.60
CA VAL A 168 -23.70 -9.75 -16.61
C VAL A 168 -23.37 -11.21 -16.88
N ARG A 169 -22.60 -11.48 -17.94
CA ARG A 169 -22.09 -12.82 -18.20
C ARG A 169 -20.73 -13.01 -17.54
N VAL A 170 -20.63 -13.96 -16.62
CA VAL A 170 -19.37 -14.39 -16.01
C VAL A 170 -18.86 -15.65 -16.71
N ARG A 171 -17.59 -15.66 -17.13
CA ARG A 171 -16.98 -16.79 -17.85
C ARG A 171 -15.56 -17.06 -17.36
N TYR A 172 -15.20 -18.33 -17.22
CA TYR A 172 -13.82 -18.74 -17.01
C TYR A 172 -12.93 -18.32 -18.18
N ALA A 173 -11.68 -17.98 -17.86
CA ALA A 173 -10.61 -17.74 -18.81
C ALA A 173 -9.27 -18.14 -18.17
N GLY A 174 -8.27 -18.45 -19.01
CA GLY A 174 -6.89 -18.60 -18.53
C GLY A 174 -6.39 -17.25 -17.99
N PRO A 175 -5.80 -17.18 -16.77
CA PRO A 175 -5.38 -15.90 -16.18
C PRO A 175 -4.47 -15.06 -17.09
N ALA A 176 -3.53 -15.70 -17.79
CA ALA A 176 -2.64 -15.03 -18.74
C ALA A 176 -3.35 -14.62 -20.04
N ASP A 177 -4.32 -15.40 -20.53
CA ASP A 177 -5.04 -15.16 -21.79
C ASP A 177 -5.89 -13.88 -21.77
N VAL A 178 -6.26 -13.41 -20.57
CA VAL A 178 -7.09 -12.21 -20.37
C VAL A 178 -6.38 -11.11 -19.61
N LEU A 179 -5.04 -11.17 -19.46
CA LEU A 179 -4.27 -10.20 -18.70
C LEU A 179 -4.53 -8.77 -19.17
N ASP A 180 -4.40 -8.51 -20.48
CA ASP A 180 -4.58 -7.17 -21.06
C ASP A 180 -5.97 -6.60 -20.76
N ALA A 181 -7.01 -7.42 -20.84
CA ALA A 181 -8.38 -7.00 -20.55
C ALA A 181 -8.58 -6.71 -19.04
N CYS A 182 -7.95 -7.49 -18.17
CA CYS A 182 -7.98 -7.26 -16.72
C CYS A 182 -7.22 -5.99 -16.35
N GLU A 183 -6.06 -5.73 -16.98
CA GLU A 183 -5.30 -4.50 -16.75
C GLU A 183 -6.02 -3.27 -17.31
N ALA A 184 -6.75 -3.38 -18.42
CA ALA A 184 -7.62 -2.31 -18.91
C ALA A 184 -8.74 -1.96 -17.91
N VAL A 185 -9.34 -2.96 -17.26
CA VAL A 185 -10.29 -2.74 -16.15
C VAL A 185 -9.60 -2.04 -14.98
N TYR A 186 -8.45 -2.56 -14.55
CA TYR A 186 -7.67 -1.98 -13.44
C TYR A 186 -7.33 -0.51 -13.70
N ALA A 187 -6.78 -0.20 -14.87
CA ALA A 187 -6.37 1.15 -15.25
C ALA A 187 -7.54 2.15 -15.24
N ARG A 188 -8.76 1.71 -15.60
CA ARG A 188 -9.97 2.54 -15.53
C ARG A 188 -10.42 2.82 -14.09
N LEU A 189 -10.10 1.95 -13.14
CA LEU A 189 -10.43 2.12 -11.73
C LEU A 189 -9.41 2.98 -10.98
N VAL A 190 -8.14 2.97 -11.39
CA VAL A 190 -7.05 3.69 -10.70
C VAL A 190 -7.39 5.15 -10.40
N PRO A 191 -7.88 5.99 -11.34
CA PRO A 191 -8.19 7.39 -11.05
C PRO A 191 -9.37 7.58 -10.07
N GLY A 192 -10.21 6.56 -9.90
CA GLY A 192 -11.44 6.65 -9.12
C GLY A 192 -11.27 6.42 -7.62
N ARG A 193 -10.07 6.03 -7.15
CA ARG A 193 -9.85 5.74 -5.73
C ARG A 193 -8.44 6.14 -5.27
N PRO A 194 -8.32 7.02 -4.25
CA PRO A 194 -7.02 7.40 -3.72
C PRO A 194 -6.24 6.19 -3.16
N GLY A 195 -4.92 6.21 -3.30
CA GLY A 195 -4.02 5.12 -2.89
C GLY A 195 -3.78 4.06 -3.96
N MET A 196 -4.59 4.00 -5.03
CA MET A 196 -4.33 3.09 -6.14
C MET A 196 -3.09 3.54 -6.93
N LEU A 197 -2.31 2.57 -7.41
CA LEU A 197 -1.08 2.80 -8.15
C LEU A 197 -1.29 2.51 -9.64
N GLU A 198 -0.78 3.36 -10.51
CA GLU A 198 -0.63 3.00 -11.92
C GLU A 198 0.38 1.86 -12.05
N ARG A 199 0.02 0.81 -12.80
CA ARG A 199 0.92 -0.29 -13.12
C ARG A 199 1.72 0.06 -14.37
N GLY A 200 3.02 0.25 -14.20
CA GLY A 200 3.97 0.34 -15.31
C GLY A 200 4.34 -1.05 -15.85
N PRO A 201 5.14 -1.13 -16.93
CA PRO A 201 5.56 -2.40 -17.52
C PRO A 201 6.18 -3.35 -16.49
N GLY A 202 5.79 -4.62 -16.54
CA GLY A 202 6.17 -5.67 -15.60
C GLY A 202 5.23 -5.82 -14.41
N TRP A 203 4.58 -4.74 -13.94
CA TRP A 203 3.66 -4.80 -12.79
C TRP A 203 2.37 -5.56 -13.07
N GLU A 204 1.95 -5.65 -14.33
CA GLU A 204 0.81 -6.46 -14.75
C GLU A 204 0.98 -7.94 -14.38
N ARG A 205 2.23 -8.44 -14.33
CA ARG A 205 2.51 -9.85 -14.03
C ARG A 205 2.37 -10.19 -12.56
N LEU A 206 2.40 -9.21 -11.66
CA LEU A 206 2.33 -9.43 -10.21
C LEU A 206 1.07 -10.25 -9.84
N GLY A 207 -0.07 -9.92 -10.44
CA GLY A 207 -1.33 -10.62 -10.17
C GLY A 207 -1.44 -12.01 -10.83
N LEU A 208 -0.43 -12.44 -11.59
CA LEU A 208 -0.37 -13.76 -12.21
C LEU A 208 0.61 -14.72 -11.53
N LEU A 209 1.39 -14.25 -10.55
CA LEU A 209 2.26 -15.12 -9.75
C LEU A 209 1.42 -16.22 -9.09
N ASP A 210 1.83 -17.46 -9.29
CA ASP A 210 1.16 -18.65 -8.78
C ASP A 210 2.15 -19.76 -8.41
N PRO A 211 3.16 -19.47 -7.56
CA PRO A 211 4.12 -20.49 -7.19
C PRO A 211 3.42 -21.53 -6.33
N GLU A 212 3.69 -22.81 -6.61
CA GLU A 212 3.01 -23.92 -5.94
C GLU A 212 3.13 -23.86 -4.41
N SER A 213 4.29 -23.41 -3.90
CA SER A 213 4.56 -23.20 -2.47
C SER A 213 3.63 -22.17 -1.82
N ALA A 214 3.13 -21.17 -2.55
CA ALA A 214 2.23 -20.14 -2.03
C ALA A 214 0.75 -20.55 -2.06
N ARG A 215 0.40 -21.65 -2.75
CA ARG A 215 -1.00 -22.08 -2.89
C ARG A 215 -1.59 -22.63 -1.59
N ASN A 216 -0.76 -23.07 -0.64
CA ASN A 216 -1.19 -23.60 0.66
C ASN A 216 -2.29 -24.69 0.52
N GLY A 217 -2.09 -25.62 -0.43
CA GLY A 217 -3.03 -26.71 -0.74
C GLY A 217 -4.24 -26.32 -1.59
N ALA A 218 -4.32 -25.08 -2.08
CA ALA A 218 -5.34 -24.66 -3.03
C ALA A 218 -4.98 -25.03 -4.49
N SER A 219 -5.96 -24.96 -5.38
CA SER A 219 -5.80 -25.14 -6.82
C SER A 219 -4.78 -24.17 -7.43
N PRO A 220 -4.32 -24.40 -8.67
CA PRO A 220 -3.73 -23.34 -9.49
C PRO A 220 -4.64 -22.11 -9.58
N LEU A 221 -4.05 -20.96 -9.90
CA LEU A 221 -4.77 -19.70 -10.10
C LEU A 221 -5.82 -19.85 -11.22
N GLN A 222 -7.05 -19.46 -10.91
CA GLN A 222 -8.18 -19.45 -11.84
C GLN A 222 -8.64 -18.02 -12.05
N CYS A 223 -9.23 -17.73 -13.20
CA CYS A 223 -9.78 -16.42 -13.51
C CYS A 223 -11.19 -16.56 -14.12
N VAL A 224 -12.09 -15.68 -13.71
CA VAL A 224 -13.32 -15.39 -14.45
C VAL A 224 -13.35 -13.92 -14.86
N VAL A 225 -13.97 -13.64 -16.01
CA VAL A 225 -14.24 -12.28 -16.49
C VAL A 225 -15.74 -12.04 -16.51
N ALA A 226 -16.15 -10.87 -16.02
CA ALA A 226 -17.49 -10.33 -16.19
C ALA A 226 -17.56 -9.59 -17.52
N ARG A 227 -18.61 -9.84 -18.30
CA ARG A 227 -18.86 -9.16 -19.56
C ARG A 227 -20.25 -8.56 -19.65
N ARG A 228 -20.33 -7.34 -20.18
CA ARG A 228 -21.56 -6.65 -20.58
C ARG A 228 -21.36 -6.07 -21.97
N ASP A 229 -22.36 -6.21 -22.83
CA ASP A 229 -22.35 -5.65 -24.18
C ASP A 229 -21.11 -6.00 -25.02
N GLY A 230 -20.54 -7.20 -24.78
CA GLY A 230 -19.34 -7.71 -25.46
C GLY A 230 -18.01 -7.34 -24.80
N GLU A 231 -18.00 -6.35 -23.91
CA GLU A 231 -16.82 -5.81 -23.25
C GLU A 231 -16.54 -6.50 -21.91
N VAL A 232 -15.27 -6.59 -21.53
CA VAL A 232 -14.87 -7.03 -20.18
C VAL A 232 -15.08 -5.87 -19.21
N THR A 233 -15.98 -6.06 -18.26
CA THR A 233 -16.36 -5.05 -17.26
C THR A 233 -15.88 -5.38 -15.85
N GLY A 234 -15.24 -6.54 -15.67
CA GLY A 234 -14.67 -6.94 -14.41
C GLY A 234 -13.97 -8.28 -14.49
N TYR A 235 -13.24 -8.65 -13.45
CA TYR A 235 -12.60 -9.94 -13.32
C TYR A 235 -12.47 -10.35 -11.86
N ALA A 236 -12.36 -11.64 -11.62
CA ALA A 236 -11.96 -12.20 -10.35
C ALA A 236 -10.90 -13.28 -10.56
N ARG A 237 -9.80 -13.19 -9.84
CA ARG A 237 -8.75 -14.21 -9.78
C ARG A 237 -8.80 -14.90 -8.42
N PHE A 238 -8.90 -16.22 -8.41
CA PHE A 238 -9.15 -16.98 -7.20
C PHE A 238 -8.53 -18.37 -7.28
N ARG A 239 -8.46 -19.05 -6.14
CA ARG A 239 -8.13 -20.47 -6.02
C ARG A 239 -9.23 -21.17 -5.24
N VAL A 240 -9.30 -22.49 -5.37
CA VAL A 240 -10.19 -23.31 -4.54
C VAL A 240 -9.34 -24.24 -3.69
N ARG A 241 -9.50 -24.15 -2.37
CA ARG A 241 -8.94 -25.13 -1.43
C ARG A 241 -10.04 -26.12 -1.08
N ALA A 242 -9.91 -27.34 -1.59
CA ALA A 242 -10.83 -28.41 -1.27
C ALA A 242 -10.65 -28.84 0.19
N ASP A 243 -11.76 -29.10 0.88
CA ASP A 243 -11.78 -29.61 2.24
C ASP A 243 -13.06 -30.42 2.46
N TRP A 244 -13.01 -31.38 3.38
CA TRP A 244 -14.11 -32.29 3.70
C TRP A 244 -14.29 -32.42 5.21
N GLY A 245 -15.47 -32.03 5.69
CA GLY A 245 -15.87 -32.23 7.07
C GLY A 245 -16.77 -33.45 7.25
N THR A 246 -17.14 -33.73 8.51
CA THR A 246 -18.08 -34.81 8.86
C THR A 246 -19.46 -34.68 8.22
N THR A 247 -19.84 -33.47 7.83
CA THR A 247 -21.13 -33.15 7.20
C THR A 247 -21.03 -32.93 5.68
N GLY A 248 -19.94 -33.38 5.05
CA GLY A 248 -19.69 -33.23 3.61
C GLY A 248 -18.68 -32.12 3.28
N PRO A 249 -18.72 -31.55 2.06
CA PRO A 249 -17.69 -30.63 1.59
C PRO A 249 -17.64 -29.35 2.44
N ASP A 250 -16.44 -28.87 2.78
CA ASP A 250 -16.17 -27.65 3.55
C ASP A 250 -15.13 -26.75 2.87
N GLY A 251 -15.06 -26.82 1.53
CA GLY A 251 -14.06 -26.11 0.73
C GLY A 251 -14.09 -24.59 0.90
N THR A 252 -12.99 -23.93 0.55
CA THR A 252 -12.83 -22.48 0.60
C THR A 252 -12.43 -21.92 -0.76
N VAL A 253 -13.19 -20.96 -1.27
CA VAL A 253 -12.75 -20.07 -2.35
C VAL A 253 -11.80 -19.05 -1.76
N VAL A 254 -10.56 -19.00 -2.24
CA VAL A 254 -9.54 -18.02 -1.83
C VAL A 254 -9.46 -16.96 -2.92
N LEU A 255 -10.07 -15.81 -2.65
CA LEU A 255 -10.05 -14.66 -3.55
C LEU A 255 -8.69 -13.96 -3.49
N GLN A 256 -8.05 -13.77 -4.64
CA GLN A 256 -6.81 -13.01 -4.78
C GLN A 256 -7.13 -11.58 -5.23
N ASP A 257 -7.74 -11.44 -6.41
CA ASP A 257 -8.06 -10.14 -7.01
C ASP A 257 -9.54 -10.11 -7.42
N LEU A 258 -10.19 -8.97 -7.23
CA LEU A 258 -11.51 -8.69 -7.77
C LEU A 258 -11.62 -7.21 -8.13
N ALA A 259 -12.10 -6.94 -9.33
CA ALA A 259 -12.37 -5.60 -9.83
C ALA A 259 -13.59 -5.60 -10.75
N GLY A 260 -14.49 -4.64 -10.55
CA GLY A 260 -15.63 -4.38 -11.44
C GLY A 260 -15.73 -2.89 -11.74
N LEU A 261 -16.05 -2.55 -13.00
CA LEU A 261 -16.23 -1.16 -13.44
C LEU A 261 -17.57 -0.56 -13.02
N ASP A 262 -18.51 -1.40 -12.60
CA ASP A 262 -19.85 -1.02 -12.20
C ASP A 262 -20.42 -1.96 -11.12
N PRO A 263 -21.40 -1.52 -10.32
CA PRO A 263 -21.95 -2.32 -9.23
C PRO A 263 -22.52 -3.68 -9.65
N ALA A 264 -23.12 -3.78 -10.84
CA ALA A 264 -23.69 -5.04 -11.31
C ALA A 264 -22.59 -6.04 -11.71
N SER A 265 -21.53 -5.57 -12.37
CA SER A 265 -20.36 -6.41 -12.71
C SER A 265 -19.63 -6.90 -11.46
N GLU A 266 -19.41 -6.04 -10.47
CA GLU A 266 -18.80 -6.42 -9.19
C GLU A 266 -19.67 -7.44 -8.43
N ALA A 267 -20.98 -7.20 -8.33
CA ALA A 267 -21.91 -8.10 -7.66
C ALA A 267 -22.04 -9.46 -8.38
N ALA A 268 -21.96 -9.50 -9.71
CA ALA A 268 -21.98 -10.74 -10.47
C ALA A 268 -20.74 -11.61 -10.19
N LEU A 269 -19.57 -10.98 -10.02
CA LEU A 269 -18.33 -11.67 -9.63
C LEU A 269 -18.43 -12.20 -8.19
N TRP A 270 -18.92 -11.40 -7.24
CA TRP A 270 -19.17 -11.86 -5.87
C TRP A 270 -20.18 -13.00 -5.82
N ARG A 271 -21.29 -12.91 -6.54
CA ARG A 271 -22.29 -13.99 -6.67
C ARG A 271 -21.65 -15.27 -7.18
N PHE A 272 -20.85 -15.19 -8.24
CA PHE A 272 -20.13 -16.34 -8.76
C PHE A 272 -19.23 -16.99 -7.69
N LEU A 273 -18.48 -16.21 -6.91
CA LEU A 273 -17.62 -16.74 -5.86
C LEU A 273 -18.42 -17.39 -4.71
N PHE A 274 -19.62 -16.89 -4.42
CA PHE A 274 -20.53 -17.47 -3.42
C PHE A 274 -21.11 -18.82 -3.87
N ASP A 275 -21.35 -18.97 -5.17
CA ASP A 275 -22.05 -20.12 -5.76
C ASP A 275 -21.11 -21.23 -6.22
N VAL A 276 -19.80 -21.16 -5.92
CA VAL A 276 -18.85 -22.24 -6.25
C VAL A 276 -19.20 -23.50 -5.44
N ASP A 277 -19.62 -24.54 -6.14
CA ASP A 277 -20.00 -25.83 -5.56
C ASP A 277 -18.90 -26.43 -4.66
N LEU A 278 -19.34 -27.21 -3.66
CA LEU A 278 -18.47 -27.89 -2.68
C LEU A 278 -17.64 -26.94 -1.80
N THR A 279 -17.96 -25.64 -1.81
CA THR A 279 -17.37 -24.67 -0.89
C THR A 279 -18.42 -24.15 0.09
N ARG A 280 -17.96 -23.73 1.26
CA ARG A 280 -18.79 -23.08 2.30
C ARG A 280 -18.25 -21.72 2.72
N LYS A 281 -17.08 -21.35 2.19
CA LYS A 281 -16.34 -20.17 2.62
C LYS A 281 -15.77 -19.43 1.41
N VAL A 282 -15.88 -18.11 1.43
CA VAL A 282 -15.01 -17.24 0.65
C VAL A 282 -14.04 -16.55 1.60
N ALA A 283 -12.75 -16.76 1.40
CA ALA A 283 -11.69 -16.05 2.09
C ALA A 283 -11.12 -14.98 1.17
N THR A 284 -11.09 -13.73 1.63
CA THR A 284 -10.50 -12.61 0.91
C THR A 284 -9.58 -11.81 1.81
N ARG A 285 -8.58 -11.18 1.20
CA ARG A 285 -7.61 -10.34 1.89
C ARG A 285 -7.46 -9.02 1.16
N GLY A 286 -7.14 -7.99 1.93
CA GLY A 286 -6.75 -6.69 1.41
C GLY A 286 -7.81 -5.99 0.57
N ARG A 287 -9.09 -6.18 0.90
CA ARG A 287 -10.21 -5.51 0.22
C ARG A 287 -10.44 -4.09 0.74
N PRO A 288 -11.06 -3.19 -0.04
CA PRO A 288 -11.44 -1.87 0.46
C PRO A 288 -12.37 -1.96 1.67
N VAL A 289 -12.20 -1.05 2.63
CA VAL A 289 -13.03 -1.01 3.86
C VAL A 289 -14.49 -0.69 3.60
N ASP A 290 -14.80 -0.10 2.46
CA ASP A 290 -16.13 0.30 1.99
C ASP A 290 -16.62 -0.54 0.80
N GLU A 291 -15.99 -1.69 0.51
CA GLU A 291 -16.37 -2.52 -0.64
C GLU A 291 -17.83 -3.01 -0.55
N ALA A 292 -18.52 -3.03 -1.68
CA ALA A 292 -19.97 -3.19 -1.77
C ALA A 292 -20.50 -4.49 -1.15
N TRP A 293 -19.74 -5.59 -1.19
CA TRP A 293 -20.19 -6.87 -0.65
C TRP A 293 -20.63 -6.77 0.82
N GLN A 294 -20.02 -5.89 1.62
CA GLN A 294 -20.35 -5.69 3.03
C GLN A 294 -21.78 -5.18 3.25
N TYR A 295 -22.35 -4.52 2.24
CA TYR A 295 -23.71 -4.00 2.24
C TYR A 295 -24.68 -4.91 1.47
N GLN A 296 -24.17 -5.89 0.73
CA GLN A 296 -24.95 -6.87 -0.02
C GLN A 296 -25.22 -8.15 0.79
N VAL A 297 -24.37 -8.48 1.76
CA VAL A 297 -24.53 -9.68 2.59
C VAL A 297 -25.68 -9.57 3.58
N SER A 298 -26.41 -10.66 3.78
CA SER A 298 -27.53 -10.73 4.74
C SER A 298 -27.09 -10.71 6.21
N ASP A 299 -25.85 -11.10 6.51
CA ASP A 299 -25.30 -11.14 7.86
C ASP A 299 -23.79 -10.87 7.87
N ILE A 300 -23.41 -9.61 8.11
CA ILE A 300 -22.01 -9.18 8.16
C ILE A 300 -21.22 -9.84 9.30
N ARG A 301 -21.88 -10.31 10.38
CA ARG A 301 -21.18 -10.95 11.51
C ARG A 301 -20.59 -12.30 11.12
N ARG A 302 -21.21 -12.98 10.15
CA ARG A 302 -20.72 -14.25 9.57
C ARG A 302 -19.66 -14.05 8.49
N CYS A 303 -19.34 -12.81 8.15
CA CYS A 303 -18.28 -12.46 7.21
C CYS A 303 -16.93 -12.20 7.88
N ARG A 304 -16.91 -12.17 9.22
CA ARG A 304 -15.71 -12.03 10.06
C ARG A 304 -14.73 -10.95 9.54
N PRO A 305 -15.19 -9.71 9.24
CA PRO A 305 -14.32 -8.68 8.71
C PRO A 305 -13.24 -8.30 9.74
N GLN A 306 -12.01 -8.21 9.27
CA GLN A 306 -10.84 -7.87 10.06
C GLN A 306 -10.14 -6.68 9.41
N LEU A 307 -10.12 -5.56 10.13
CA LEU A 307 -9.43 -4.35 9.69
C LEU A 307 -7.92 -4.52 9.84
N ARG A 308 -7.16 -4.09 8.84
CA ARG A 308 -5.71 -4.06 8.84
C ARG A 308 -5.22 -2.77 8.17
N ASP A 309 -4.16 -2.17 8.68
CA ASP A 309 -3.42 -1.13 7.95
C ASP A 309 -2.77 -1.72 6.68
N ALA A 310 -2.54 -0.85 5.68
CA ALA A 310 -1.98 -1.28 4.40
C ALA A 310 -0.86 -0.36 3.92
N LEU A 311 -1.22 0.82 3.42
CA LEU A 311 -0.29 1.79 2.87
C LEU A 311 0.06 2.85 3.90
N TYR A 312 1.35 3.11 4.03
CA TYR A 312 1.88 4.21 4.81
C TYR A 312 2.36 5.31 3.86
N VAL A 313 2.09 6.56 4.23
CA VAL A 313 2.44 7.74 3.44
C VAL A 313 3.36 8.65 4.25
N ARG A 314 4.38 9.16 3.59
CA ARG A 314 5.30 10.19 4.06
C ARG A 314 5.30 11.34 3.06
N LEU A 315 4.95 12.53 3.52
CA LEU A 315 5.13 13.74 2.73
C LEU A 315 6.62 14.07 2.73
N VAL A 316 7.24 13.98 1.56
CA VAL A 316 8.64 14.36 1.37
C VAL A 316 8.74 15.85 1.11
N ASP A 317 7.76 16.41 0.39
CA ASP A 317 7.56 17.85 0.22
C ASP A 317 6.13 18.20 0.64
N VAL A 318 5.98 18.90 1.78
CA VAL A 318 4.65 19.25 2.34
C VAL A 318 3.84 20.14 1.42
N GLY A 319 4.46 21.17 0.83
CA GLY A 319 3.78 22.12 -0.04
C GLY A 319 3.28 21.45 -1.31
N ALA A 320 4.19 20.76 -2.01
CA ALA A 320 3.87 20.08 -3.25
C ALA A 320 2.85 18.95 -3.04
N ALA A 321 2.96 18.16 -1.97
CA ALA A 321 2.00 17.10 -1.69
C ALA A 321 0.59 17.64 -1.42
N LEU A 322 0.46 18.66 -0.56
CA LEU A 322 -0.85 19.21 -0.19
C LEU A 322 -1.51 20.01 -1.32
N ALA A 323 -0.72 20.61 -2.22
CA ALA A 323 -1.24 21.26 -3.43
C ALA A 323 -1.66 20.25 -4.52
N ALA A 324 -1.15 19.02 -4.49
CA ALA A 324 -1.41 18.00 -5.53
C ALA A 324 -2.75 17.26 -5.38
N ARG A 325 -3.44 17.41 -4.25
CA ARG A 325 -4.77 16.81 -4.00
C ARG A 325 -5.87 17.87 -3.91
N THR A 326 -7.13 17.44 -4.08
CA THR A 326 -8.31 18.25 -3.77
C THR A 326 -8.85 17.94 -2.37
N TYR A 327 -9.79 18.77 -1.93
CA TYR A 327 -10.39 18.73 -0.60
C TYR A 327 -11.91 18.65 -0.71
N GLN A 328 -12.53 17.83 0.16
CA GLN A 328 -13.96 17.53 0.12
C GLN A 328 -14.84 18.75 0.45
N ALA A 329 -14.28 19.71 1.19
CA ALA A 329 -14.88 21.00 1.52
C ALA A 329 -13.78 22.08 1.47
N PRO A 330 -14.14 23.37 1.33
CA PRO A 330 -13.18 24.46 1.39
C PRO A 330 -12.33 24.41 2.66
N VAL A 331 -11.01 24.54 2.51
CA VAL A 331 -10.03 24.66 3.58
C VAL A 331 -9.25 25.95 3.42
N ASP A 332 -9.05 26.67 4.53
CA ASP A 332 -8.05 27.73 4.70
C ASP A 332 -7.47 27.56 6.10
N VAL A 333 -6.28 26.97 6.18
CA VAL A 333 -5.68 26.54 7.45
C VAL A 333 -4.17 26.70 7.41
N VAL A 334 -3.60 27.20 8.50
CA VAL A 334 -2.15 27.25 8.70
C VAL A 334 -1.72 26.10 9.61
N PHE A 335 -0.96 25.15 9.05
CA PHE A 335 -0.34 24.07 9.82
C PHE A 335 1.03 24.49 10.33
N ASP A 336 1.33 24.25 11.61
CA ASP A 336 2.68 24.20 12.16
C ASP A 336 3.17 22.75 12.12
N VAL A 337 4.05 22.43 11.17
CA VAL A 337 4.49 21.07 10.88
C VAL A 337 5.82 20.79 11.55
N GLU A 338 5.85 19.74 12.38
CA GLU A 338 7.07 19.17 12.94
C GLU A 338 7.58 18.03 12.06
N ASP A 339 8.86 18.07 11.70
CA ASP A 339 9.51 17.02 10.92
C ASP A 339 11.02 16.93 11.20
N VAL A 340 11.35 16.42 12.39
CA VAL A 340 12.74 16.21 12.84
C VAL A 340 13.54 15.37 11.84
N PHE A 341 12.86 14.44 11.15
CA PHE A 341 13.52 13.60 10.16
C PHE A 341 13.60 14.24 8.79
N CYS A 342 12.90 15.29 8.42
CA CYS A 342 13.16 16.04 7.18
C CYS A 342 13.01 17.54 7.48
N PRO A 343 14.04 18.21 8.01
CA PRO A 343 13.93 19.58 8.51
C PRO A 343 13.47 20.61 7.48
N TRP A 344 13.58 20.30 6.18
CA TRP A 344 13.06 21.16 5.11
C TRP A 344 11.52 21.23 5.05
N ASN A 345 10.81 20.35 5.77
CA ASN A 345 9.37 20.39 5.94
C ASN A 345 8.94 21.19 7.17
N GLU A 346 9.85 21.43 8.12
CA GLU A 346 9.51 22.10 9.38
C GLU A 346 8.99 23.53 9.17
N GLY A 347 8.04 23.92 10.02
CA GLY A 347 7.50 25.26 10.11
C GLY A 347 6.07 25.38 9.57
N ARG A 348 5.68 26.62 9.26
CA ARG A 348 4.29 26.95 8.97
C ARG A 348 3.95 26.92 7.49
N TRP A 349 2.83 26.27 7.17
CA TRP A 349 2.31 26.09 5.82
C TRP A 349 0.84 26.51 5.78
N ARG A 350 0.51 27.48 4.94
CA ARG A 350 -0.88 27.87 4.67
C ARG A 350 -1.40 27.03 3.52
N LEU A 351 -2.40 26.22 3.81
CA LEU A 351 -3.16 25.46 2.83
C LEU A 351 -4.46 26.20 2.54
N THR A 352 -4.70 26.49 1.26
CA THR A 352 -6.03 26.87 0.76
C THR A 352 -6.45 25.92 -0.35
N GLY A 353 -7.67 25.41 -0.30
CA GLY A 353 -8.13 24.46 -1.33
C GLY A 353 -9.59 24.06 -1.20
N ASP A 354 -10.11 23.44 -2.25
CA ASP A 354 -11.46 22.91 -2.32
C ASP A 354 -11.52 21.73 -3.32
N ALA A 355 -12.72 21.42 -3.81
CA ALA A 355 -12.93 20.35 -4.78
C ALA A 355 -12.29 20.60 -6.16
N LYS A 356 -11.84 21.83 -6.45
CA LYS A 356 -11.27 22.23 -7.75
C LYS A 356 -9.74 22.26 -7.75
N GLY A 357 -9.10 22.28 -6.58
CA GLY A 357 -7.65 22.34 -6.46
C GLY A 357 -7.21 22.97 -5.14
N ALA A 358 -5.90 23.13 -4.99
CA ALA A 358 -5.32 23.70 -3.79
C ALA A 358 -3.96 24.37 -4.05
N SER A 359 -3.57 25.22 -3.11
CA SER A 359 -2.22 25.76 -2.96
C SER A 359 -1.76 25.55 -1.52
N CYS A 360 -0.47 25.30 -1.35
CA CYS A 360 0.14 25.16 -0.03
C CYS A 360 1.51 25.81 -0.03
N GLU A 361 1.65 26.92 0.70
CA GLU A 361 2.87 27.74 0.70
C GLU A 361 3.35 28.00 2.13
N ARG A 362 4.65 28.25 2.27
CA ARG A 362 5.21 28.67 3.55
C ARG A 362 4.64 30.04 3.93
N THR A 363 4.32 30.21 5.22
CA THR A 363 3.78 31.48 5.74
C THR A 363 4.41 31.87 7.08
N SER A 364 4.33 33.14 7.42
CA SER A 364 4.61 33.66 8.77
C SER A 364 3.36 33.85 9.63
N ASP A 365 2.17 33.61 9.05
CA ASP A 365 0.88 33.74 9.75
C ASP A 365 0.82 32.86 11.00
N ALA A 366 -0.09 33.18 11.92
CA ALA A 366 -0.32 32.37 13.11
C ALA A 366 -0.84 30.99 12.71
N ALA A 367 -0.31 29.94 13.34
CA ALA A 367 -0.75 28.57 13.08
C ALA A 367 -2.13 28.31 13.69
N ASP A 368 -2.95 27.58 12.95
CA ASP A 368 -4.27 27.12 13.37
C ASP A 368 -4.22 25.72 13.98
N LEU A 369 -3.36 24.85 13.44
CA LEU A 369 -3.18 23.47 13.87
C LEU A 369 -1.69 23.15 13.97
N ALA A 370 -1.28 22.40 15.00
CA ALA A 370 0.08 21.87 15.13
C ALA A 370 0.07 20.35 15.14
N LEU A 371 0.95 19.73 14.35
CA LEU A 371 1.06 18.27 14.19
C LEU A 371 2.42 17.90 13.57
N SER A 372 2.78 16.62 13.65
CA SER A 372 3.95 16.15 12.89
C SER A 372 3.55 15.79 11.45
N VAL A 373 4.54 15.72 10.57
CA VAL A 373 4.36 15.24 9.19
C VAL A 373 3.78 13.82 9.13
N ARG A 374 3.94 13.02 10.19
CA ARG A 374 3.37 11.68 10.29
C ARG A 374 1.86 11.71 10.30
N GLU A 375 1.26 12.61 11.10
CA GLU A 375 -0.18 12.78 11.16
C GLU A 375 -0.72 13.34 9.84
N LEU A 376 0.03 14.25 9.18
CA LEU A 376 -0.31 14.68 7.81
C LEU A 376 -0.28 13.51 6.83
N GLY A 377 0.75 12.66 6.89
CA GLY A 377 0.84 11.44 6.07
C GLY A 377 -0.34 10.50 6.27
N ALA A 378 -0.73 10.25 7.52
CA ALA A 378 -1.91 9.43 7.82
C ALA A 378 -3.21 10.02 7.25
N ALA A 379 -3.42 11.32 7.37
CA ALA A 379 -4.62 11.99 6.85
C ALA A 379 -4.59 12.24 5.34
N TYR A 380 -3.44 12.10 4.69
CA TYR A 380 -3.21 12.60 3.32
C TYR A 380 -4.13 12.01 2.26
N LEU A 381 -4.52 10.75 2.38
CA LEU A 381 -5.42 10.09 1.42
C LEU A 381 -6.91 10.16 1.82
N GLY A 382 -7.22 10.83 2.95
CA GLY A 382 -8.59 11.03 3.43
C GLY A 382 -9.22 9.84 4.17
N GLY A 383 -8.45 8.76 4.41
CA GLY A 383 -8.91 7.60 5.17
C GLY A 383 -8.78 7.73 6.69
N VAL A 384 -7.97 8.69 7.17
CA VAL A 384 -7.79 8.98 8.59
C VAL A 384 -8.24 10.41 8.89
N SER A 385 -9.18 10.56 9.81
CA SER A 385 -9.68 11.87 10.23
C SER A 385 -8.65 12.63 11.07
N LEU A 386 -8.34 13.87 10.69
CA LEU A 386 -7.57 14.80 11.54
C LEU A 386 -8.25 15.01 12.90
N GLY A 387 -9.58 15.06 12.95
CA GLY A 387 -10.34 15.14 14.21
C GLY A 387 -10.09 13.94 15.12
N SER A 388 -10.02 12.72 14.57
CA SER A 388 -9.66 11.52 15.34
C SER A 388 -8.23 11.56 15.86
N LEU A 389 -7.29 12.06 15.05
CA LEU A 389 -5.90 12.27 15.49
C LEU A 389 -5.82 13.36 16.58
N GLY A 390 -6.66 14.39 16.51
CA GLY A 390 -6.79 15.40 17.55
C GLY A 390 -7.35 14.86 18.86
N ALA A 391 -8.40 14.03 18.79
CA ALA A 391 -8.95 13.32 19.95
C ALA A 391 -7.92 12.39 20.61
N ALA A 392 -6.99 11.84 19.83
CA ALA A 392 -5.84 11.06 20.31
C ALA A 392 -4.67 11.92 20.84
N GLY A 393 -4.79 13.25 20.85
CA GLY A 393 -3.75 14.19 21.30
C GLY A 393 -2.57 14.33 20.33
N ARG A 394 -2.72 13.91 19.07
CA ARG A 394 -1.67 13.94 18.03
C ARG A 394 -1.74 15.19 17.14
N VAL A 395 -2.91 15.79 17.05
CA VAL A 395 -3.12 17.09 16.39
C VAL A 395 -3.61 18.07 17.45
N ARG A 396 -2.94 19.21 17.57
CA ARG A 396 -3.29 20.24 18.54
C ARG A 396 -3.95 21.40 17.84
N GLU A 397 -5.16 21.74 18.26
CA GLU A 397 -5.88 22.92 17.79
C GLU A 397 -5.35 24.18 18.49
N LEU A 398 -5.03 25.20 17.70
CA LEU A 398 -4.51 26.51 18.14
C LEU A 398 -5.53 27.62 17.86
N ARG A 399 -6.25 27.52 16.74
CA ARG A 399 -7.43 28.33 16.44
C ARG A 399 -8.69 27.48 16.63
N SER A 400 -9.58 27.94 17.51
CA SER A 400 -10.88 27.28 17.75
C SER A 400 -11.65 27.07 16.44
N GLY A 401 -12.10 25.83 16.20
CA GLY A 401 -12.89 25.43 15.04
C GLY A 401 -12.07 24.94 13.84
N ALA A 402 -10.77 25.27 13.78
CA ALA A 402 -9.91 24.91 12.67
C ALA A 402 -9.78 23.38 12.48
N LEU A 403 -9.79 22.61 13.57
CA LEU A 403 -9.64 21.16 13.48
C LEU A 403 -10.86 20.51 12.84
N ALA A 404 -12.06 20.98 13.19
CA ALA A 404 -13.30 20.48 12.62
C ALA A 404 -13.38 20.81 11.12
N GLU A 405 -13.09 22.06 10.74
CA GLU A 405 -13.04 22.52 9.35
C GLU A 405 -12.06 21.69 8.52
N ALA A 406 -10.80 21.59 8.99
CA ALA A 406 -9.76 20.83 8.29
C ALA A 406 -10.08 19.33 8.22
N SER A 407 -10.66 18.74 9.28
CA SER A 407 -11.02 17.32 9.26
C SER A 407 -12.10 16.98 8.25
N VAL A 408 -13.05 17.89 7.98
CA VAL A 408 -14.04 17.70 6.91
C VAL A 408 -13.37 17.85 5.54
N GLY A 409 -12.56 18.89 5.35
CA GLY A 409 -11.89 19.13 4.08
C GLY A 409 -10.90 18.04 3.67
N PHE A 410 -10.18 17.45 4.61
CA PHE A 410 -9.21 16.37 4.35
C PHE A 410 -9.85 15.02 4.00
N GLY A 411 -11.15 14.86 4.21
CA GLY A 411 -11.89 13.64 3.88
C GLY A 411 -11.82 13.27 2.40
N SER A 412 -12.25 12.04 2.11
CA SER A 412 -12.41 11.49 0.77
C SER A 412 -13.81 10.88 0.66
N ASP A 413 -14.42 10.98 -0.51
CA ASP A 413 -15.76 10.44 -0.81
C ASP A 413 -15.77 8.90 -0.85
N VAL A 414 -14.67 8.31 -1.28
CA VAL A 414 -14.39 6.87 -1.19
C VAL A 414 -13.22 6.63 -0.25
N ALA A 415 -13.24 5.50 0.47
CA ALA A 415 -12.11 5.15 1.33
C ALA A 415 -10.85 4.87 0.48
N PRO A 416 -9.67 5.38 0.87
CA PRO A 416 -8.46 5.11 0.10
C PRO A 416 -8.03 3.65 0.25
N TRP A 417 -7.42 3.10 -0.80
CA TRP A 417 -7.09 1.67 -0.87
C TRP A 417 -5.83 1.43 -1.70
N LEU A 418 -4.97 0.55 -1.21
CA LEU A 418 -3.85 0.00 -1.96
C LEU A 418 -4.22 -1.43 -2.40
N PRO A 419 -4.39 -1.70 -3.70
CA PRO A 419 -4.87 -2.99 -4.21
C PRO A 419 -3.82 -4.10 -4.22
N HIS A 420 -2.53 -3.75 -4.22
CA HIS A 420 -1.45 -4.72 -4.26
C HIS A 420 -0.22 -4.21 -3.48
N GLY A 421 0.54 -5.15 -2.90
CA GLY A 421 1.83 -4.84 -2.30
C GLY A 421 2.91 -4.56 -3.34
N PHE A 422 4.08 -4.16 -2.86
CA PHE A 422 5.30 -3.93 -3.62
C PHE A 422 6.53 -4.04 -2.69
#